data_AF-A0A7X8C9K0-F1
#
_entry.id   AF-A0A7X8C9K0-F1
#
_cell.length_a   1.000
_cell.length_b   1.000
_cell.length_c   1.000
_cell.angle_alpha   90.00
_cell.angle_beta   90.00
_cell.angle_gamma   90.00
#
_symmetry.space_group_name_H-M   'P 1'
#
loop_
_entity.id
_entity.type
_entity.pdbx_description
1 polymer ?
#
loop_
_entity_poly.entity_id
_entity_poly.type
_entity_poly.pdbx_seq_one_letter_code
_entity_poly.pdbx_strand_id
1 'polypeptide(L)'
;MKKIFLIFLTLLLFIAGVYANNFYLGKILTYHKRGSEVIFKCEDSIQVLVKIVSPGMIKLWYTQNNFKQNHPSFTVINDSIEKNENLNILEQSDHFEIYTGELIIRIQKDPFQVTFLDKYQKKLLADYQNKGYVKEADFQKTCKLLRPDEQFFGLGEKNGSLNRRGHIFKMWNS
;
A
#
# COMPACT_ATOMS: atom_id res chain seq x y z
N MET A 1 18.80 -51.86 -3.41
CA MET A 1 17.55 -51.16 -3.81
C MET A 1 16.99 -50.22 -2.74
N LYS A 2 16.87 -50.61 -1.46
CA LYS A 2 16.35 -49.72 -0.39
C LYS A 2 17.15 -48.43 -0.14
N LYS A 3 18.48 -48.45 -0.32
CA LYS A 3 19.35 -47.27 -0.11
C LYS A 3 19.23 -46.20 -1.21
N ILE A 4 18.89 -46.58 -2.44
CA ILE A 4 18.69 -45.65 -3.57
C ILE A 4 17.34 -44.92 -3.43
N PHE A 5 16.32 -45.62 -2.92
CA PHE A 5 15.01 -45.03 -2.65
C PHE A 5 15.07 -43.98 -1.53
N LEU A 6 15.90 -44.18 -0.51
CA LEU A 6 16.07 -43.24 0.61
C LEU A 6 16.73 -41.92 0.16
N ILE A 7 17.67 -41.97 -0.80
CA ILE A 7 18.34 -40.78 -1.35
C ILE A 7 17.40 -39.97 -2.24
N PHE A 8 16.49 -40.62 -2.97
CA PHE A 8 15.47 -39.92 -3.76
C PHE A 8 14.43 -39.22 -2.86
N LEU A 9 14.09 -39.82 -1.72
CA LEU A 9 13.14 -39.25 -0.76
C LEU A 9 13.73 -38.02 -0.02
N THR A 10 15.02 -38.02 0.29
CA THR A 10 15.69 -36.84 0.89
C THR A 10 15.90 -35.71 -0.11
N LEU A 11 16.08 -36.01 -1.40
CA LEU A 11 16.17 -35.00 -2.46
C LEU A 11 14.82 -34.31 -2.72
N LEU A 12 13.71 -35.05 -2.62
CA LEU A 12 12.35 -34.50 -2.77
C LEU A 12 11.96 -33.56 -1.61
N LEU A 13 12.46 -33.83 -0.39
CA LEU A 13 12.26 -32.96 0.77
C LEU A 13 13.09 -31.66 0.71
N PHE A 14 14.15 -31.61 -0.10
CA PHE A 14 14.97 -30.40 -0.29
C PHE A 14 14.39 -29.43 -1.34
N ILE A 15 13.51 -29.91 -2.22
CA ILE A 15 12.84 -29.08 -3.25
C ILE A 15 11.62 -28.33 -2.68
N ALA A 16 11.14 -28.73 -1.49
CA ALA A 16 10.28 -27.89 -0.67
C ALA A 16 11.09 -26.75 -0.02
N GLY A 17 11.90 -26.05 -0.81
CA GLY A 17 12.38 -24.73 -0.45
C GLY A 17 11.16 -23.90 -0.13
N VAL A 18 11.12 -23.34 1.08
CA VAL A 18 10.10 -22.40 1.51
C VAL A 18 10.13 -21.24 0.51
N TYR A 19 9.24 -21.27 -0.48
CA TYR A 19 8.99 -20.11 -1.31
C TYR A 19 8.43 -19.06 -0.36
N ALA A 20 9.19 -17.99 -0.15
CA ALA A 20 8.63 -16.79 0.47
C ALA A 20 7.51 -16.32 -0.47
N ASN A 21 6.26 -16.57 -0.08
CA ASN A 21 5.10 -16.13 -0.84
C ASN A 21 4.98 -14.63 -0.65
N ASN A 22 5.34 -13.89 -1.70
CA ASN A 22 5.11 -12.45 -1.78
C ASN A 22 3.65 -12.27 -2.20
N PHE A 23 2.84 -11.68 -1.33
CA PHE A 23 1.47 -11.32 -1.69
C PHE A 23 1.46 -9.91 -2.26
N TYR A 24 0.85 -9.79 -3.43
CA TYR A 24 0.54 -8.54 -4.10
C TYR A 24 -0.96 -8.33 -4.03
N LEU A 25 -1.44 -7.09 -4.19
CA LEU A 25 -2.87 -6.79 -4.08
C LEU A 25 -3.74 -7.49 -5.12
N GLY A 26 -3.21 -7.81 -6.30
CA GLY A 26 -4.00 -8.38 -7.40
C GLY A 26 -5.21 -7.51 -7.78
N LYS A 27 -6.26 -8.13 -8.30
CA LYS A 27 -7.49 -7.46 -8.75
C LYS A 27 -8.43 -7.07 -7.61
N ILE A 28 -9.17 -5.98 -7.77
CA ILE A 28 -10.32 -5.61 -6.92
C ILE A 28 -11.51 -6.53 -7.21
N LEU A 29 -11.99 -7.20 -6.17
CA LEU A 29 -13.14 -8.10 -6.25
C LEU A 29 -14.44 -7.36 -5.91
N THR A 30 -14.43 -6.57 -4.83
CA THR A 30 -15.59 -5.79 -4.37
C THR A 30 -15.13 -4.53 -3.65
N TYR A 31 -16.03 -3.56 -3.46
CA TYR A 31 -15.77 -2.40 -2.61
C TYR A 31 -17.00 -2.05 -1.77
N HIS A 32 -16.78 -1.39 -0.63
CA HIS A 32 -17.83 -0.94 0.27
C HIS A 32 -17.53 0.48 0.75
N LYS A 33 -18.49 1.39 0.58
CA LYS A 33 -18.39 2.79 1.05
C LYS A 33 -19.04 2.92 2.44
N ARG A 34 -18.42 3.69 3.33
CA ARG A 34 -18.95 4.05 4.65
C ARG A 34 -18.50 5.47 5.02
N GLY A 35 -19.39 6.46 4.93
CA GLY A 35 -19.04 7.85 5.21
C GLY A 35 -17.90 8.35 4.30
N SER A 36 -16.82 8.86 4.91
CA SER A 36 -15.58 9.29 4.24
C SER A 36 -14.58 8.16 3.98
N GLU A 37 -15.02 6.90 4.11
CA GLU A 37 -14.20 5.72 3.92
C GLU A 37 -14.71 4.89 2.74
N VAL A 38 -13.79 4.29 2.00
CA VAL A 38 -14.07 3.19 1.08
C VAL A 38 -13.09 2.06 1.33
N ILE A 39 -13.61 0.84 1.39
CA ILE A 39 -12.84 -0.38 1.58
C ILE A 39 -12.89 -1.18 0.29
N PHE A 40 -11.74 -1.43 -0.32
CA PHE A 40 -11.58 -2.33 -1.45
C PHE A 40 -11.13 -3.71 -0.97
N LYS A 41 -11.83 -4.77 -1.38
CA LYS A 41 -11.41 -6.15 -1.17
C LYS A 41 -10.76 -6.63 -2.45
N CYS A 42 -9.50 -7.03 -2.34
CA CYS A 42 -8.69 -7.48 -3.46
C CYS A 42 -8.44 -9.00 -3.36
N GLU A 43 -7.67 -9.54 -4.30
CA GLU A 43 -7.17 -10.92 -4.25
C GLU A 43 -6.26 -11.14 -3.02
N ASP A 44 -5.89 -12.40 -2.77
CA ASP A 44 -5.05 -12.79 -1.63
C ASP A 44 -5.57 -12.36 -0.24
N SER A 45 -6.90 -12.15 -0.15
CA SER A 45 -7.61 -11.66 1.03
C SER A 45 -7.12 -10.29 1.54
N ILE A 46 -6.46 -9.50 0.68
CA ILE A 46 -5.99 -8.17 1.06
C ILE A 46 -7.14 -7.17 0.96
N GLN A 47 -7.32 -6.37 2.01
CA GLN A 47 -8.26 -5.27 2.08
C GLN A 47 -7.51 -3.94 2.15
N VAL A 48 -8.00 -2.94 1.42
CA VAL A 48 -7.46 -1.58 1.40
C VAL A 48 -8.52 -0.59 1.82
N LEU A 49 -8.32 0.05 2.97
CA LEU A 49 -9.09 1.21 3.39
C LEU A 49 -8.48 2.46 2.78
N VAL A 50 -9.31 3.26 2.12
CA VAL A 50 -9.02 4.64 1.73
C VAL A 50 -9.96 5.54 2.53
N LYS A 51 -9.40 6.27 3.49
CA LYS A 51 -10.12 7.24 4.32
C LYS A 51 -9.70 8.66 3.95
N ILE A 52 -10.67 9.49 3.60
CA ILE A 52 -10.44 10.92 3.41
C ILE A 52 -10.49 11.57 4.79
N VAL A 53 -9.35 12.10 5.24
CA VAL A 53 -9.26 12.79 6.54
C VAL A 53 -9.48 14.28 6.36
N SER A 54 -8.97 14.85 5.27
CA SER A 54 -9.27 16.20 4.77
C SER A 54 -9.04 16.23 3.24
N PRO A 55 -9.39 17.32 2.53
CA PRO A 55 -9.16 17.44 1.09
C PRO A 55 -7.75 17.03 0.61
N GLY A 56 -6.71 17.43 1.33
CA GLY A 56 -5.31 17.10 1.02
C GLY A 56 -4.72 15.92 1.80
N MET A 57 -5.48 15.27 2.68
CA MET A 57 -4.95 14.24 3.60
C MET A 57 -5.72 12.93 3.54
N ILE A 58 -5.04 11.91 3.03
CA ILE A 58 -5.61 10.58 2.78
C ILE A 58 -4.91 9.55 3.65
N LYS A 59 -5.69 8.75 4.39
CA LYS A 59 -5.20 7.59 5.12
C LYS A 59 -5.43 6.33 4.28
N LEU A 60 -4.34 5.65 3.94
CA LEU A 60 -4.35 4.32 3.35
C LEU A 60 -4.02 3.28 4.42
N TRP A 61 -4.77 2.19 4.47
CA TRP A 61 -4.47 1.06 5.36
C TRP A 61 -4.69 -0.26 4.62
N TYR A 62 -3.62 -1.03 4.50
CA TYR A 62 -3.59 -2.37 3.91
C TYR A 62 -3.62 -3.43 5.02
N THR A 63 -4.42 -4.48 4.87
CA THR A 63 -4.48 -5.60 5.84
C THR A 63 -4.98 -6.89 5.18
N GLN A 64 -4.50 -8.06 5.62
CA GLN A 64 -5.09 -9.37 5.27
C GLN A 64 -6.10 -9.85 6.33
N ASN A 65 -6.15 -9.17 7.48
CA ASN A 65 -7.01 -9.51 8.60
C ASN A 65 -8.11 -8.46 8.73
N ASN A 66 -8.51 -8.17 9.96
CA ASN A 66 -9.39 -7.06 10.27
C ASN A 66 -8.59 -5.75 10.38
N PHE A 67 -9.27 -4.61 10.20
CA PHE A 67 -8.74 -3.27 10.50
C PHE A 67 -8.64 -3.06 12.02
N LYS A 68 -7.81 -3.86 12.68
CA LYS A 68 -7.56 -3.81 14.13
C LYS A 68 -6.08 -3.51 14.38
N GLN A 69 -5.84 -2.60 15.32
CA GLN A 69 -4.50 -2.28 15.80
C GLN A 69 -4.34 -2.87 17.21
N ASN A 70 -3.13 -3.30 17.56
CA ASN A 70 -2.82 -3.73 18.93
C ASN A 70 -2.71 -2.53 19.87
N HIS A 71 -2.24 -1.39 19.35
CA HIS A 71 -2.14 -0.12 20.05
C HIS A 71 -2.65 1.00 19.13
N PRO A 72 -3.26 2.06 19.69
CA PRO A 72 -3.60 3.25 18.91
C PRO A 72 -2.33 3.96 18.41
N SER A 73 -2.51 4.91 17.47
CA SER A 73 -1.40 5.76 17.04
C SER A 73 -0.89 6.63 18.19
N PHE A 74 0.42 6.68 18.38
CA PHE A 74 1.07 7.60 19.33
C PHE A 74 1.34 9.00 18.73
N THR A 75 1.09 9.18 17.43
CA THR A 75 1.36 10.44 16.70
C THR A 75 0.07 11.11 16.22
N VAL A 76 -0.88 10.31 15.74
CA VAL A 76 -2.14 10.82 15.18
C VAL A 76 -3.18 10.91 16.29
N ILE A 77 -3.47 12.13 16.73
CA ILE A 77 -4.49 12.41 17.77
C ILE A 77 -5.92 12.56 17.21
N ASN A 78 -6.05 12.87 15.91
CA ASN A 78 -7.33 13.00 15.24
C ASN A 78 -7.20 12.62 13.76
N ASP A 79 -7.95 11.61 13.33
CA ASP A 79 -8.02 11.17 11.93
C ASP A 79 -9.43 11.28 11.33
N SER A 80 -10.32 12.04 11.99
CA SER A 80 -11.73 12.20 11.65
C SER A 80 -12.10 13.69 11.58
N ILE A 81 -11.28 14.45 10.85
CA ILE A 81 -11.42 15.91 10.71
C ILE A 81 -12.55 16.23 9.72
N GLU A 82 -12.56 15.56 8.58
CA GLU A 82 -13.61 15.70 7.58
C GLU A 82 -14.85 14.88 7.99
N LYS A 83 -15.95 15.58 8.23
CA LYS A 83 -17.28 14.98 8.52
C LYS A 83 -18.11 14.77 7.27
N ASN A 84 -17.49 14.90 6.09
CA ASN A 84 -18.20 14.83 4.82
C ASN A 84 -18.68 13.39 4.62
N GLU A 85 -19.97 13.16 4.83
CA GLU A 85 -20.57 11.81 4.82
C GLU A 85 -20.63 11.23 3.40
N ASN A 86 -20.43 12.07 2.38
CA ASN A 86 -20.57 11.70 0.98
C ASN A 86 -19.24 11.75 0.24
N LEU A 87 -18.45 10.68 0.37
CA LEU A 87 -17.30 10.43 -0.49
C LEU A 87 -17.75 10.34 -1.97
N ASN A 88 -17.27 11.25 -2.81
CA ASN A 88 -17.55 11.25 -4.24
C ASN A 88 -16.63 10.25 -4.94
N ILE A 89 -17.15 9.04 -5.19
CA ILE A 89 -16.48 7.98 -5.93
C ILE A 89 -17.16 7.80 -7.29
N LEU A 90 -16.39 8.00 -8.35
CA LEU A 90 -16.79 7.73 -9.72
C LEU A 90 -16.20 6.39 -10.14
N GLU A 91 -17.06 5.42 -10.44
CA GLU A 91 -16.63 4.13 -10.97
C GLU A 91 -16.56 4.18 -12.50
N GLN A 92 -15.40 3.82 -13.04
CA GLN A 92 -15.14 3.65 -14.46
C GLN A 92 -14.94 2.16 -14.79
N SER A 93 -14.79 1.84 -16.07
CA SER A 93 -14.61 0.44 -16.51
C SER A 93 -13.38 -0.23 -15.89
N ASP A 94 -12.26 0.49 -15.79
CA ASP A 94 -10.95 -0.03 -15.41
C ASP A 94 -10.40 0.58 -14.10
N HIS A 95 -11.02 1.63 -13.58
CA HIS A 95 -10.57 2.31 -12.37
C HIS A 95 -11.73 2.96 -11.59
N PHE A 96 -11.42 3.42 -10.38
CA PHE A 96 -12.24 4.34 -9.61
C PHE A 96 -11.54 5.69 -9.51
N GLU A 97 -12.30 6.77 -9.39
CA GLU A 97 -11.77 8.09 -9.06
C GLU A 97 -12.49 8.65 -7.83
N ILE A 98 -11.71 9.12 -6.85
CA ILE A 98 -12.23 9.78 -5.67
C ILE A 98 -11.77 11.23 -5.69
N TYR A 99 -12.73 12.15 -5.58
CA TYR A 99 -12.50 13.58 -5.64
C TYR A 99 -12.64 14.22 -4.27
N THR A 100 -11.62 14.95 -3.84
CA THR A 100 -11.59 15.57 -2.50
C THR A 100 -11.56 17.10 -2.53
N GLY A 101 -11.57 17.70 -3.72
CA GLY A 101 -11.42 19.15 -3.93
C GLY A 101 -9.98 19.60 -4.14
N GLU A 102 -9.00 18.95 -3.50
CA GLU A 102 -7.56 19.19 -3.71
C GLU A 102 -6.87 18.06 -4.48
N LEU A 103 -7.31 16.82 -4.26
CA LEU A 103 -6.73 15.62 -4.85
C LEU A 103 -7.75 14.88 -5.72
N ILE A 104 -7.22 14.21 -6.73
CA ILE A 104 -7.90 13.14 -7.46
C ILE A 104 -7.16 11.85 -7.12
N ILE A 105 -7.86 10.89 -6.51
CA ILE A 105 -7.31 9.59 -6.15
C ILE A 105 -7.83 8.59 -7.17
N ARG A 106 -6.96 8.16 -8.09
CA ARG A 106 -7.28 7.13 -9.08
C ARG A 106 -6.85 5.77 -8.57
N ILE A 107 -7.78 4.80 -8.59
CA ILE A 107 -7.57 3.44 -8.11
C ILE A 107 -7.83 2.47 -9.26
N GLN A 108 -6.78 1.91 -9.83
CA GLN A 108 -6.89 0.89 -10.88
C GLN A 108 -7.54 -0.38 -10.32
N LYS A 109 -8.41 -1.03 -11.10
CA LYS A 109 -9.11 -2.25 -10.67
C LYS A 109 -8.25 -3.51 -10.78
N ASP A 110 -7.40 -3.59 -11.80
CA ASP A 110 -6.64 -4.79 -12.12
C ASP A 110 -5.28 -4.46 -12.76
N PRO A 111 -4.15 -4.67 -12.07
CA PRO A 111 -4.06 -4.89 -10.62
C PRO A 111 -4.41 -3.60 -9.84
N PHE A 112 -4.72 -3.73 -8.55
CA PHE A 112 -4.91 -2.58 -7.66
C PHE A 112 -3.66 -1.68 -7.67
N GLN A 113 -3.86 -0.43 -8.05
CA GLN A 113 -2.83 0.60 -8.03
C GLN A 113 -3.44 1.95 -7.63
N VAL A 114 -2.82 2.65 -6.69
CA VAL A 114 -3.23 3.99 -6.29
C VAL A 114 -2.34 5.03 -6.97
N THR A 115 -2.98 6.00 -7.59
CA THR A 115 -2.34 7.22 -8.09
C THR A 115 -3.00 8.43 -7.47
N PHE A 116 -2.20 9.28 -6.84
CA PHE A 116 -2.61 10.60 -6.36
C PHE A 116 -2.25 11.65 -7.41
N LEU A 117 -3.24 12.39 -7.86
CA LEU A 117 -3.08 13.53 -8.75
C LEU A 117 -3.54 14.81 -8.05
N ASP A 118 -3.00 15.94 -8.48
CA ASP A 118 -3.59 17.23 -8.15
C ASP A 118 -4.87 17.49 -8.97
N LYS A 119 -5.57 18.58 -8.65
CA LYS A 119 -6.76 19.03 -9.39
C LYS A 119 -6.54 19.34 -10.89
N TYR A 120 -5.29 19.41 -11.34
CA TYR A 120 -4.91 19.64 -12.74
C TYR A 120 -4.48 18.34 -13.44
N GLN A 121 -4.75 17.18 -12.84
CA GLN A 121 -4.34 15.86 -13.31
C GLN A 121 -2.82 15.65 -13.39
N LYS A 122 -2.03 16.47 -12.68
CA LYS A 122 -0.60 16.18 -12.54
C LYS A 122 -0.42 15.07 -11.51
N LYS A 123 0.27 14.02 -11.90
CA LYS A 123 0.65 12.91 -11.01
C LYS A 123 1.60 13.39 -9.91
N LEU A 124 1.18 13.25 -8.65
CA LEU A 124 1.95 13.61 -7.46
C LEU A 124 2.69 12.40 -6.89
N LEU A 125 1.98 11.29 -6.74
CA LEU A 125 2.49 10.04 -6.18
C LEU A 125 1.76 8.86 -6.84
N ALA A 126 2.47 7.81 -7.23
CA ALA A 126 1.84 6.62 -7.81
C ALA A 126 2.51 5.35 -7.31
N ASP A 127 1.75 4.27 -7.24
CA ASP A 127 2.29 2.94 -7.03
C ASP A 127 3.26 2.53 -8.14
N TYR A 128 4.32 1.80 -7.77
CA TYR A 128 5.26 1.24 -8.72
C TYR A 128 4.76 -0.11 -9.23
N GLN A 129 4.24 -0.14 -10.47
CA GLN A 129 3.72 -1.35 -11.09
C GLN A 129 2.69 -2.06 -10.17
N ASN A 130 2.67 -3.39 -10.15
CA ASN A 130 1.85 -4.18 -9.23
C ASN A 130 2.44 -4.29 -7.81
N LYS A 131 3.45 -3.47 -7.46
CA LYS A 131 4.19 -3.52 -6.19
C LYS A 131 3.86 -2.36 -5.25
N GLY A 132 2.72 -1.69 -5.45
CA GLY A 132 2.24 -0.61 -4.59
C GLY A 132 2.26 -0.98 -3.10
N TYR A 133 1.83 -2.20 -2.79
CA TYR A 133 2.00 -2.84 -1.49
C TYR A 133 2.45 -4.29 -1.71
N VAL A 134 3.41 -4.72 -0.90
CA VAL A 134 3.94 -6.09 -0.89
C VAL A 134 3.97 -6.58 0.54
N LYS A 135 3.36 -7.75 0.79
CA LYS A 135 3.47 -8.47 2.05
C LYS A 135 4.42 -9.64 1.84
N GLU A 136 5.52 -9.64 2.59
CA GLU A 136 6.61 -10.61 2.52
C GLU A 136 6.83 -11.17 3.92
N ALA A 137 6.33 -12.39 4.19
CA ALA A 137 6.41 -13.04 5.51
C ALA A 137 6.14 -12.06 6.68
N ASP A 138 7.19 -11.67 7.40
CA ASP A 138 7.12 -10.83 8.60
C ASP A 138 7.13 -9.32 8.32
N PHE A 139 7.40 -8.89 7.10
CA PHE A 139 7.51 -7.47 6.77
C PHE A 139 6.54 -7.04 5.66
N GLN A 140 6.30 -5.74 5.63
CA GLN A 140 5.43 -5.07 4.66
C GLN A 140 6.24 -4.00 3.97
N LYS A 141 6.07 -3.86 2.66
CA LYS A 141 6.75 -2.86 1.84
C LYS A 141 5.72 -2.11 1.00
N THR A 142 6.05 -0.87 0.68
CA THR A 142 5.30 -0.03 -0.25
C THR A 142 6.30 0.52 -1.26
N CYS A 143 6.03 0.29 -2.55
CA CYS A 143 6.89 0.79 -3.62
C CYS A 143 6.13 1.85 -4.43
N LYS A 144 6.73 3.03 -4.56
CA LYS A 144 6.18 4.16 -5.32
C LYS A 144 7.07 4.47 -6.52
N LEU A 145 6.46 4.98 -7.58
CA LEU A 145 7.18 5.45 -8.77
C LEU A 145 8.09 6.62 -8.37
N LEU A 146 9.39 6.51 -8.68
CA LEU A 146 10.37 7.57 -8.48
C LEU A 146 10.60 8.34 -9.78
N ARG A 147 10.39 9.66 -9.78
CA ARG A 147 10.64 10.49 -10.96
C ARG A 147 12.10 10.93 -11.06
N PRO A 148 12.63 11.19 -12.27
CA PRO A 148 14.02 11.62 -12.48
C PRO A 148 14.40 12.93 -11.79
N ASP A 149 13.45 13.80 -11.48
CA ASP A 149 13.64 15.12 -10.87
C ASP A 149 13.21 15.20 -9.39
N GLU A 150 12.61 14.13 -8.87
CA GLU A 150 12.06 14.08 -7.51
C GLU A 150 13.17 14.08 -6.46
N GLN A 151 13.00 14.87 -5.39
CA GLN A 151 13.95 14.98 -4.29
C GLN A 151 13.23 14.67 -2.97
N PHE A 152 13.96 14.21 -1.96
CA PHE A 152 13.40 13.84 -0.67
C PHE A 152 14.09 14.61 0.46
N PHE A 153 13.29 15.08 1.42
CA PHE A 153 13.75 15.84 2.59
C PHE A 153 13.03 15.36 3.85
N GLY A 154 13.54 15.71 5.03
CA GLY A 154 12.95 15.33 6.32
C GLY A 154 13.56 14.06 6.90
N LEU A 155 12.70 13.16 7.41
CA LEU A 155 13.04 11.98 8.22
C LEU A 155 13.61 12.28 9.63
N GLY A 156 13.38 13.49 10.13
CA GLY A 156 13.83 13.92 11.46
C GLY A 156 15.33 14.17 11.54
N GLU A 157 15.89 13.98 12.73
CA GLU A 157 17.32 14.15 13.00
C GLU A 157 18.12 12.99 12.40
N LYS A 158 18.71 13.22 11.22
CA LYS A 158 19.59 12.26 10.54
C LYS A 158 20.75 12.96 9.84
N ASN A 159 21.93 12.36 9.96
CA ASN A 159 23.17 12.80 9.30
C ASN A 159 23.11 12.65 7.76
N GLY A 160 24.13 13.17 7.08
CA GLY A 160 24.27 13.13 5.62
C GLY A 160 23.71 14.36 4.91
N SER A 161 23.67 14.33 3.57
CA SER A 161 23.17 15.44 2.74
C SER A 161 21.69 15.74 3.03
N LEU A 162 21.31 17.01 2.92
CA LEU A 162 19.92 17.45 3.08
C LEU A 162 18.97 16.72 2.12
N ASN A 163 19.37 16.62 0.85
CA ASN A 163 18.68 15.77 -0.12
C ASN A 163 18.93 14.30 0.19
N ARG A 164 17.85 13.55 0.39
CA ARG A 164 17.85 12.13 0.79
C ARG A 164 17.76 11.17 -0.40
N ARG A 165 17.63 11.68 -1.63
CA ARG A 165 17.55 10.86 -2.83
C ARG A 165 18.80 10.00 -3.01
N GLY A 166 18.60 8.71 -3.27
CA GLY A 166 19.70 7.75 -3.46
C GLY A 166 20.27 7.17 -2.16
N HIS A 167 19.74 7.56 -1.00
CA HIS A 167 20.20 7.08 0.30
C HIS A 167 19.13 6.23 1.00
N ILE A 168 19.58 5.34 1.90
CA ILE A 168 18.74 4.46 2.71
C ILE A 168 18.84 4.88 4.17
N PHE A 169 17.71 5.03 4.85
CA PHE A 169 17.64 5.43 6.25
C PHE A 169 16.82 4.43 7.06
N LYS A 170 17.21 4.22 8.33
CA LYS A 170 16.53 3.36 9.30
C LYS A 170 15.93 4.19 10.43
N MET A 171 14.75 3.81 10.92
CA MET A 171 14.12 4.36 12.11
C MET A 171 14.33 3.38 13.28
N TRP A 172 15.48 3.48 13.92
CA TRP A 172 15.82 2.75 15.14
C TRP A 172 16.54 3.73 16.07
N ASN A 173 15.90 4.08 17.20
CA ASN A 173 16.51 4.96 18.18
C ASN A 173 17.75 4.23 18.73
N SER A 174 18.93 4.79 18.45
CA SER A 174 20.23 4.22 18.78
C SER A 174 20.93 5.08 19.81
#